data_AF-A0A0V0V901-F1
#
_entry.id   AF-A0A0V0V901-F1
#
_cell.length_a   1.000
_cell.length_b   1.000
_cell.length_c   1.000
_cell.angle_alpha   90.00
_cell.angle_beta   90.00
_cell.angle_gamma   90.00
#
_symmetry.space_group_name_H-M   'P 1'
#
loop_
_entity.id
_entity.type
_entity.pdbx_description
1 polymer ?
#
loop_
_entity_poly.entity_id
_entity_poly.type
_entity_poly.pdbx_seq_one_letter_code
_entity_poly.pdbx_strand_id
1 'polypeptide(L)'
;LEVKRNKKTISLNNRTSAANFGINIDSILSTPFLATADNSDYENAGKHVLTKILEESRSEDGQQILIKWKQAMIEQVGTEIFEKMTADRFKLGHALHEAFSMQYLKLNTPPDEVILPENAKPYWNSMRPLLEDFDSLISKEMWVKHRKLCYKGQLDAIAHYKKKLTLIELKTSDKLKLRLENTYDTPLQLAAYAGALNSMNLDYKVTHAVIVVCYKDNEASVFELGPHYLEYYWKEWLQRLHQFWSK
;
A
#
# COMPACT_ATOMS: atom_id res chain seq x y z
N LEU A 1 50.26 -3.12 27.66
CA LEU A 1 50.14 -4.49 27.08
C LEU A 1 48.66 -4.78 26.88
N GLU A 2 48.34 -5.27 25.70
CA GLU A 2 47.06 -5.24 24.97
C GLU A 2 45.80 -5.67 25.74
N VAL A 3 44.78 -4.81 25.72
CA VAL A 3 43.39 -5.24 25.91
C VAL A 3 42.79 -5.43 24.51
N LYS A 4 42.75 -6.70 24.06
CA LYS A 4 42.12 -7.11 22.81
C LYS A 4 40.63 -6.74 22.82
N ARG A 5 40.28 -5.67 22.11
CA ARG A 5 38.90 -5.42 21.67
C ARG A 5 38.52 -6.49 20.64
N ASN A 6 37.81 -7.51 21.10
CA ASN A 6 37.08 -8.43 20.24
C ASN A 6 35.98 -7.64 19.52
N LYS A 7 36.31 -7.05 18.36
CA LYS A 7 35.31 -6.64 17.37
C LYS A 7 34.69 -7.94 16.87
N LYS A 8 33.51 -8.30 17.41
CA LYS A 8 32.58 -9.18 16.70
C LYS A 8 32.25 -8.48 15.39
N THR A 9 32.96 -8.84 14.34
CA THR A 9 32.58 -8.58 12.97
C THR A 9 31.25 -9.30 12.75
N ILE A 10 30.14 -8.60 12.96
CA ILE A 10 28.83 -9.06 12.51
C ILE A 10 28.95 -9.07 10.98
N SER A 11 29.04 -10.26 10.40
CA SER A 11 29.06 -10.43 8.95
C SER A 11 27.79 -9.83 8.37
N LEU A 12 27.90 -8.74 7.62
CA LEU A 12 26.82 -8.12 6.86
C LEU A 12 26.35 -8.97 5.65
N ASN A 13 26.69 -10.26 5.59
CA ASN A 13 26.56 -11.09 4.38
C ASN A 13 25.35 -12.04 4.33
N ASN A 14 24.36 -11.92 5.22
CA ASN A 14 23.07 -12.62 5.05
C ASN A 14 22.07 -11.79 4.22
N ARG A 15 22.49 -11.30 3.06
CA ARG A 15 21.59 -10.58 2.15
C ARG A 15 20.58 -11.54 1.50
N THR A 16 19.41 -10.95 1.31
CA THR A 16 18.16 -11.35 0.68
C THR A 16 18.29 -11.91 -0.74
N SER A 17 19.20 -12.86 -0.99
CA SER A 17 19.36 -13.37 -2.36
C SER A 17 18.08 -14.06 -2.84
N ALA A 18 17.64 -13.72 -4.06
CA ALA A 18 16.47 -14.34 -4.70
C ALA A 18 16.55 -15.89 -4.68
N ALA A 19 17.76 -16.43 -4.86
CA ALA A 19 18.06 -17.85 -4.84
C ALA A 19 17.70 -18.52 -3.50
N ASN A 20 17.90 -17.84 -2.36
CA ASN A 20 17.54 -18.35 -1.03
C ASN A 20 16.02 -18.52 -0.86
N PHE A 21 15.23 -17.91 -1.76
CA PHE A 21 13.77 -17.97 -1.77
C PHE A 21 13.21 -18.78 -2.95
N GLY A 22 14.08 -19.43 -3.73
CA GLY A 22 13.68 -20.15 -4.93
C GLY A 22 13.13 -19.24 -6.05
N ILE A 23 13.41 -17.93 -5.98
CA ILE A 23 12.94 -16.97 -6.96
C ILE A 23 13.90 -16.96 -8.15
N ASN A 24 13.38 -17.31 -9.33
CA ASN A 24 14.07 -17.07 -10.60
C ASN A 24 13.87 -15.59 -10.98
N ILE A 25 14.92 -14.78 -10.79
CA ILE A 25 14.89 -13.33 -10.99
C ILE A 25 14.53 -12.94 -12.43
N ASP A 26 15.00 -13.69 -13.42
CA ASP A 26 14.73 -13.44 -14.84
C ASP A 26 13.25 -13.64 -15.17
N SER A 27 12.57 -14.51 -14.42
CA SER A 27 11.15 -14.77 -14.62
C SER A 27 10.23 -13.69 -14.03
N ILE A 28 10.72 -12.85 -13.10
CA ILE A 28 9.92 -11.82 -12.41
C ILE A 28 9.25 -10.91 -13.44
N LEU A 29 10.04 -10.35 -14.36
CA LEU A 29 9.58 -9.37 -15.35
C LEU A 29 8.55 -9.94 -16.34
N SER A 30 8.51 -11.26 -16.50
CA SER A 30 7.56 -11.96 -17.38
C SER A 30 6.27 -12.40 -16.68
N THR A 31 6.13 -12.17 -15.37
CA THR A 31 4.97 -12.68 -14.62
C THR A 31 3.69 -11.92 -15.01
N PRO A 32 2.62 -12.59 -15.46
CA PRO A 32 1.40 -11.91 -15.90
C PRO A 32 0.63 -11.31 -14.72
N PHE A 33 -0.09 -10.20 -14.97
CA PHE A 33 -0.94 -9.55 -13.98
C PHE A 33 -2.10 -10.45 -13.52
N LEU A 34 -2.68 -11.19 -14.46
CA LEU A 34 -3.67 -12.24 -14.22
C LEU A 34 -2.97 -13.60 -14.18
N ALA A 35 -2.23 -13.85 -13.10
CA ALA A 35 -1.58 -15.13 -12.88
C ALA A 35 -2.61 -16.24 -12.57
N THR A 36 -2.31 -17.47 -13.00
CA THR A 36 -3.05 -18.65 -12.54
C THR A 36 -2.81 -18.87 -11.06
N ALA A 37 -3.79 -19.42 -10.35
CA ALA A 37 -3.66 -19.73 -8.94
C ALA A 37 -2.46 -20.67 -8.72
N ASP A 38 -1.56 -20.29 -7.81
CA ASP A 38 -0.40 -21.11 -7.46
C ASP A 38 -0.64 -21.80 -6.11
N ASN A 39 -0.84 -23.12 -6.17
CA ASN A 39 -1.08 -23.97 -5.00
C ASN A 39 0.20 -24.57 -4.42
N SER A 40 1.38 -24.26 -4.97
CA SER A 40 2.62 -24.83 -4.46
C SER A 40 2.98 -24.24 -3.08
N ASP A 41 3.47 -25.11 -2.20
CA ASP A 41 3.90 -24.76 -0.86
C ASP A 41 5.34 -24.31 -0.89
N TYR A 42 5.56 -23.02 -1.19
CA TYR A 42 6.86 -22.40 -0.97
C TYR A 42 7.00 -22.11 0.53
N GLU A 43 7.96 -22.76 1.19
CA GLU A 43 8.31 -22.54 2.60
C GLU A 43 8.60 -21.05 2.94
N ASN A 44 8.88 -20.23 1.93
CA ASN A 44 9.16 -18.80 2.06
C ASN A 44 8.09 -17.86 1.46
N ALA A 45 6.89 -18.35 1.14
CA ALA A 45 5.83 -17.55 0.54
C ALA A 45 5.50 -16.29 1.37
N GLY A 46 5.69 -15.10 0.78
CA GLY A 46 5.29 -13.83 1.39
C GLY A 46 6.19 -13.37 2.55
N LYS A 47 7.51 -13.54 2.44
CA LYS A 47 8.45 -13.09 3.48
C LYS A 47 8.57 -11.56 3.55
N HIS A 48 8.48 -10.88 2.40
CA HIS A 48 8.70 -9.44 2.32
C HIS A 48 7.39 -8.67 2.25
N VAL A 49 7.30 -7.62 3.07
CA VAL A 49 6.15 -6.70 3.06
C VAL A 49 6.29 -5.73 1.90
N LEU A 50 5.22 -5.54 1.14
CA LEU A 50 5.17 -4.67 -0.04
C LEU A 50 5.74 -3.27 0.22
N THR A 51 5.33 -2.63 1.32
CA THR A 51 5.81 -1.29 1.69
C THR A 51 7.32 -1.23 1.83
N LYS A 52 7.93 -2.25 2.47
CA LYS A 52 9.38 -2.38 2.59
C LYS A 52 10.06 -2.56 1.24
N ILE A 53 9.48 -3.35 0.34
CA ILE A 53 10.04 -3.52 -1.02
C ILE A 53 10.01 -2.18 -1.76
N LEU A 54 8.90 -1.45 -1.72
CA LEU A 54 8.79 -0.14 -2.35
C LEU A 54 9.79 0.86 -1.76
N GLU A 55 9.95 0.90 -0.44
CA GLU A 55 10.94 1.76 0.22
C GLU A 55 12.38 1.44 -0.22
N GLU A 56 12.79 0.17 -0.16
CA GLU A 56 14.17 -0.25 -0.46
C GLU A 56 14.50 -0.23 -1.96
N SER A 57 13.50 -0.35 -2.83
CA SER A 57 13.66 -0.25 -4.29
C SER A 57 13.49 1.16 -4.85
N ARG A 58 13.25 2.17 -4.00
CA ARG A 58 13.14 3.55 -4.46
C ARG A 58 14.45 4.04 -5.08
N SER A 59 14.36 4.92 -6.09
CA SER A 59 15.52 5.59 -6.67
C SER A 59 16.30 6.39 -5.62
N GLU A 60 17.60 6.57 -5.83
CA GLU A 60 18.46 7.33 -4.91
C GLU A 60 17.94 8.76 -4.70
N ASP A 61 17.56 9.44 -5.77
CA ASP A 61 16.95 10.78 -5.69
C ASP A 61 15.68 10.79 -4.84
N GLY A 62 14.80 9.80 -5.02
CA GLY A 62 13.57 9.67 -4.25
C GLY A 62 13.82 9.39 -2.76
N GLN A 63 14.86 8.62 -2.43
CA GLN A 63 15.28 8.39 -1.05
C GLN A 63 15.82 9.67 -0.42
N GLN A 64 16.67 10.41 -1.14
CA GLN A 64 17.26 11.66 -0.65
C GLN A 64 16.21 12.75 -0.43
N ILE A 65 15.21 12.86 -1.31
CA ILE A 65 14.09 13.79 -1.11
C ILE A 65 13.34 13.47 0.19
N LEU A 66 13.05 12.19 0.47
CA LEU A 66 12.35 11.81 1.70
C LEU A 66 13.19 12.07 2.95
N ILE A 67 14.49 11.78 2.91
CA ILE A 67 15.41 12.03 4.02
C ILE A 67 15.47 13.53 4.33
N LYS A 68 15.68 14.37 3.31
CA LYS A 68 15.73 15.83 3.46
C LYS A 68 14.41 16.38 4.00
N TRP A 69 13.27 15.90 3.50
CA TRP A 69 11.96 16.30 4.03
C TRP A 69 11.80 15.93 5.51
N LYS A 70 12.17 14.71 5.89
CA LYS A 70 12.09 14.25 7.29
C LYS A 70 12.99 15.07 8.20
N GLN A 71 14.22 15.35 7.77
CA GLN A 71 15.17 16.20 8.50
C GLN A 71 14.61 17.61 8.70
N ALA A 72 14.11 18.24 7.63
CA ALA A 72 13.51 19.57 7.71
C ALA A 72 12.30 19.62 8.66
N MET A 73 11.46 18.59 8.68
CA MET A 73 10.35 18.51 9.63
C MET A 73 10.84 18.38 11.08
N ILE A 74 11.82 17.51 11.33
CA ILE A 74 12.40 17.34 12.68
C ILE A 74 13.09 18.62 13.14
N GLU A 75 13.80 19.32 12.26
CA GLU A 75 14.41 20.63 12.57
C GLU A 75 13.35 21.69 12.89
N GLN A 76 12.21 21.67 12.21
CA GLN A 76 11.14 22.65 12.39
C GLN A 76 10.36 22.44 13.69
N VAL A 77 9.98 21.19 14.02
CA VAL A 77 9.07 20.90 15.14
C VAL A 77 9.70 20.10 16.28
N GLY A 78 10.90 19.56 16.10
CA GLY A 78 11.53 18.65 17.05
C GLY A 78 11.04 17.20 16.91
N THR A 79 11.90 16.25 17.30
CA THR A 79 11.64 14.81 17.14
C THR A 79 10.38 14.34 17.85
N GLU A 80 10.17 14.73 19.11
CA GLU A 80 9.02 14.27 19.91
C GLU A 80 7.69 14.72 19.31
N ILE A 81 7.61 15.98 18.85
CA ILE A 81 6.40 16.52 18.20
C ILE A 81 6.19 15.83 16.85
N PHE A 82 7.26 15.62 16.06
CA PHE A 82 7.16 14.91 14.79
C PHE A 82 6.66 13.46 14.95
N GLU A 83 7.16 12.74 15.96
CA GLU A 83 6.70 11.38 16.29
C GLU A 83 5.23 11.38 16.71
N LYS A 84 4.83 12.33 17.57
CA LYS A 84 3.42 12.50 17.97
C LYS A 84 2.53 12.79 16.75
N MET A 85 2.92 13.73 15.88
CA MET A 85 2.19 14.05 14.65
C MET A 85 2.02 12.83 13.75
N THR A 86 3.06 12.00 13.62
CA THR A 86 3.02 10.76 12.84
C THR A 86 2.05 9.75 13.45
N ALA A 87 2.10 9.55 14.77
CA ALA A 87 1.19 8.65 15.47
C ALA A 87 -0.27 9.12 15.39
N ASP A 88 -0.52 10.42 15.54
CA ASP A 88 -1.85 11.00 15.45
C ASP A 88 -2.41 10.91 14.02
N ARG A 89 -1.56 11.09 13.00
CA ARG A 89 -1.93 10.87 11.59
C ARG A 89 -2.33 9.42 11.33
N PHE A 90 -1.59 8.45 11.89
CA PHE A 90 -1.90 7.03 11.74
C PHE A 90 -3.26 6.68 12.38
N LYS A 91 -3.51 7.14 13.61
CA LYS A 91 -4.80 6.95 14.29
C LYS A 91 -5.97 7.55 13.52
N LEU A 92 -5.77 8.77 12.97
CA LEU A 92 -6.77 9.44 12.15
C LEU A 92 -7.09 8.63 10.88
N GLY A 93 -6.05 8.16 10.18
CA GLY A 93 -6.23 7.30 8.99
C GLY A 93 -6.99 6.02 9.31
N HIS A 94 -6.61 5.34 10.39
CA HIS A 94 -7.28 4.12 10.84
C HIS A 94 -8.76 4.35 11.21
N ALA A 95 -9.06 5.44 11.93
CA ALA A 95 -10.44 5.79 12.25
C ALA A 95 -11.29 6.03 10.99
N LEU A 96 -10.73 6.71 9.99
CA LEU A 96 -11.41 6.94 8.71
C LEU A 96 -11.64 5.64 7.94
N HIS A 97 -10.64 4.74 7.91
CA HIS A 97 -10.77 3.41 7.28
C HIS A 97 -11.86 2.57 7.92
N GLU A 98 -11.92 2.56 9.25
CA GLU A 98 -12.93 1.80 9.99
C GLU A 98 -14.34 2.37 9.80
N ALA A 99 -14.48 3.70 9.81
CA ALA A 99 -15.75 4.36 9.48
C ALA A 99 -16.24 4.00 8.07
N PHE A 100 -15.35 4.05 7.09
CA PHE A 100 -15.70 3.72 5.71
C PHE A 100 -16.04 2.24 5.52
N SER A 101 -15.11 1.35 5.87
CA SER A 101 -15.25 -0.07 5.58
C SER A 101 -16.25 -0.78 6.48
N MET A 102 -16.23 -0.50 7.80
CA MET A 102 -17.11 -1.19 8.74
C MET A 102 -18.44 -0.47 8.95
N GLN A 103 -18.42 0.79 9.38
CA GLN A 103 -19.68 1.46 9.70
C GLN A 103 -20.52 1.67 8.44
N TYR A 104 -19.95 2.30 7.42
CA TYR A 104 -20.68 2.60 6.19
C TYR A 104 -20.91 1.36 5.32
N LEU A 105 -19.86 0.71 4.78
CA LEU A 105 -20.07 -0.36 3.79
C LEU A 105 -20.58 -1.68 4.35
N LYS A 106 -20.24 -2.03 5.61
CA LYS A 106 -20.62 -3.33 6.19
C LYS A 106 -21.89 -3.26 7.02
N LEU A 107 -22.03 -2.23 7.86
CA LEU A 107 -23.19 -2.06 8.74
C LEU A 107 -24.29 -1.19 8.11
N ASN A 108 -24.04 -0.56 6.97
CA ASN A 108 -24.95 0.39 6.32
C ASN A 108 -25.36 1.54 7.24
N THR A 109 -24.45 1.96 8.13
CA THR A 109 -24.67 3.14 8.99
C THR A 109 -24.84 4.37 8.10
N PRO A 110 -25.92 5.17 8.28
CA PRO A 110 -26.11 6.40 7.53
C PRO A 110 -24.90 7.33 7.64
N PRO A 111 -24.51 8.07 6.59
CA PRO A 111 -23.32 8.92 6.63
C PRO A 111 -23.29 9.97 7.74
N ASP A 112 -24.45 10.43 8.21
CA ASP A 112 -24.61 11.39 9.30
C ASP A 112 -24.50 10.75 10.69
N GLU A 113 -24.60 9.43 10.79
CA GLU A 113 -24.57 8.67 12.04
C GLU A 113 -23.22 7.99 12.29
N VAL A 114 -22.30 8.06 11.33
CA VAL A 114 -20.95 7.52 11.45
C VAL A 114 -20.19 8.17 12.60
N ILE A 115 -19.66 7.34 13.49
CA ILE A 115 -18.94 7.75 14.70
C ILE A 115 -17.45 7.83 14.40
N LEU A 116 -16.89 9.03 14.56
CA LEU A 116 -15.50 9.36 14.30
C LEU A 116 -14.96 10.35 15.33
N PRO A 117 -13.66 10.30 15.66
CA PRO A 117 -12.98 11.39 16.36
C PRO A 117 -13.16 12.74 15.65
N GLU A 118 -13.28 13.83 16.39
CA GLU A 118 -13.52 15.17 15.83
C GLU A 118 -12.49 15.58 14.76
N ASN A 119 -11.23 15.19 14.94
CA ASN A 119 -10.17 15.48 13.97
C ASN A 119 -10.26 14.67 12.67
N ALA A 120 -11.02 13.57 12.64
CA ALA A 120 -11.24 12.74 11.46
C ALA A 120 -12.50 13.13 10.67
N LYS A 121 -13.49 13.77 11.31
CA LYS A 121 -14.75 14.20 10.65
C LYS A 121 -14.56 15.04 9.38
N PRO A 122 -13.61 15.99 9.31
CA PRO A 122 -13.38 16.74 8.07
C PRO A 122 -13.03 15.85 6.87
N TYR A 123 -12.24 14.80 7.11
CA TYR A 123 -11.85 13.83 6.07
C TYR A 123 -13.00 12.91 5.67
N TRP A 124 -13.91 12.59 6.60
CA TRP A 124 -15.16 11.93 6.27
C TRP A 124 -16.03 12.80 5.37
N ASN A 125 -16.21 14.07 5.74
CA ASN A 125 -16.97 15.04 4.94
C ASN A 125 -16.41 15.23 3.53
N SER A 126 -15.07 15.21 3.39
CA SER A 126 -14.39 15.23 2.09
C SER A 126 -14.82 14.09 1.17
N MET A 127 -15.07 12.90 1.71
CA MET A 127 -15.48 11.70 0.97
C MET A 127 -17.00 11.58 0.77
N ARG A 128 -17.81 12.28 1.57
CA ARG A 128 -19.28 12.16 1.55
C ARG A 128 -19.91 12.20 0.17
N PRO A 129 -19.53 13.10 -0.75
CA PRO A 129 -20.12 13.15 -2.10
C PRO A 129 -19.91 11.88 -2.93
N LEU A 130 -18.96 11.02 -2.55
CA LEU A 130 -18.58 9.81 -3.27
C LEU A 130 -19.21 8.54 -2.68
N LEU A 131 -19.80 8.62 -1.49
CA LEU A 131 -20.20 7.44 -0.72
C LEU A 131 -21.18 6.54 -1.50
N GLU A 132 -22.13 7.14 -2.22
CA GLU A 132 -23.12 6.44 -3.03
C GLU A 132 -22.54 5.67 -4.23
N ASP A 133 -21.30 5.96 -4.63
CA ASP A 133 -20.61 5.15 -5.65
C ASP A 133 -20.10 3.81 -5.09
N PHE A 134 -20.06 3.64 -3.77
CA PHE A 134 -19.58 2.43 -3.10
C PHE A 134 -20.72 1.57 -2.59
N ASP A 135 -20.65 0.29 -2.92
CA ASP A 135 -21.62 -0.75 -2.59
C ASP A 135 -20.93 -1.88 -1.79
N SER A 136 -21.57 -3.05 -1.76
CA SER A 136 -21.20 -4.25 -0.99
C SER A 136 -19.69 -4.46 -0.76
N LEU A 137 -19.29 -4.40 0.52
CA LEU A 137 -17.97 -4.79 0.97
C LEU A 137 -17.74 -6.30 0.78
N ILE A 138 -16.65 -6.65 0.11
CA ILE A 138 -16.20 -8.04 -0.06
C ILE A 138 -15.17 -8.40 1.01
N SER A 139 -14.22 -7.52 1.27
CA SER A 139 -13.20 -7.73 2.30
C SER A 139 -12.60 -6.41 2.77
N LYS A 140 -12.08 -6.38 3.99
CA LYS A 140 -11.29 -5.25 4.54
C LYS A 140 -10.04 -5.79 5.21
N GLU A 141 -8.97 -4.99 5.22
CA GLU A 141 -7.72 -5.28 5.93
C GLU A 141 -7.18 -6.69 5.62
N MET A 142 -7.41 -7.17 4.38
CA MET A 142 -7.10 -8.53 3.98
C MET A 142 -5.62 -8.68 3.70
N TRP A 143 -5.01 -9.72 4.27
CA TRP A 143 -3.66 -10.11 3.89
C TRP A 143 -3.66 -10.82 2.54
N VAL A 144 -2.85 -10.30 1.63
CA VAL A 144 -2.62 -10.88 0.30
C VAL A 144 -1.17 -11.31 0.18
N LYS A 145 -0.94 -12.40 -0.55
CA LYS A 145 0.41 -12.92 -0.79
C LYS A 145 0.53 -13.41 -2.23
N HIS A 146 1.61 -13.03 -2.88
CA HIS A 146 2.00 -13.64 -4.14
C HIS A 146 3.07 -14.68 -3.86
N ARG A 147 2.72 -15.97 -3.95
CA ARG A 147 3.62 -17.06 -3.55
C ARG A 147 4.90 -17.09 -4.39
N LYS A 148 4.76 -17.18 -5.73
CA LYS A 148 5.88 -17.19 -6.68
C LYS A 148 6.82 -15.97 -6.58
N LEU A 149 6.27 -14.77 -6.36
CA LEU A 149 7.03 -13.52 -6.25
C LEU A 149 7.44 -13.18 -4.81
N CYS A 150 7.08 -14.02 -3.83
CA CYS A 150 7.49 -13.97 -2.43
C CYS A 150 7.28 -12.62 -1.70
N TYR A 151 6.21 -11.89 -2.03
CA TYR A 151 5.80 -10.70 -1.29
C TYR A 151 4.39 -10.86 -0.72
N LYS A 152 4.10 -10.08 0.32
CA LYS A 152 2.78 -9.96 0.95
C LYS A 152 2.47 -8.51 1.29
N GLY A 153 1.22 -8.23 1.57
CA GLY A 153 0.83 -7.00 2.24
C GLY A 153 -0.63 -7.04 2.65
N GLN A 154 -1.10 -5.93 3.21
CA GLN A 154 -2.45 -5.78 3.70
C GLN A 154 -3.10 -4.65 2.92
N LEU A 155 -4.20 -4.96 2.23
CA LEU A 155 -5.01 -3.97 1.51
C LEU A 155 -6.00 -3.29 2.46
N ASP A 156 -6.49 -2.11 2.10
CA ASP A 156 -7.51 -1.42 2.88
C ASP A 156 -8.87 -2.12 2.73
N ALA A 157 -9.41 -2.19 1.50
CA ALA A 157 -10.68 -2.85 1.23
C ALA A 157 -10.84 -3.33 -0.22
N ILE A 158 -11.74 -4.30 -0.41
CA ILE A 158 -12.31 -4.70 -1.70
C ILE A 158 -13.82 -4.53 -1.57
N ALA A 159 -14.42 -3.77 -2.46
CA ALA A 159 -15.87 -3.58 -2.52
C ALA A 159 -16.33 -3.39 -3.96
N HIS A 160 -17.65 -3.33 -4.16
CA HIS A 160 -18.18 -2.83 -5.41
C HIS A 160 -18.09 -1.30 -5.44
N TYR A 161 -17.46 -0.75 -6.47
CA TYR A 161 -17.43 0.68 -6.75
C TYR A 161 -17.99 0.88 -8.16
N LYS A 162 -19.04 1.69 -8.29
CA LYS A 162 -19.80 1.87 -9.55
C LYS A 162 -20.14 0.52 -10.20
N LYS A 163 -20.65 -0.42 -9.39
CA LYS A 163 -21.05 -1.79 -9.78
C LYS A 163 -19.90 -2.72 -10.23
N LYS A 164 -18.64 -2.34 -10.01
CA LYS A 164 -17.47 -3.16 -10.37
C LYS A 164 -16.69 -3.58 -9.12
N LEU A 165 -16.27 -4.84 -9.06
CA LEU A 165 -15.38 -5.32 -8.01
C LEU A 165 -14.04 -4.58 -8.09
N THR A 166 -13.74 -3.80 -7.05
CA THR A 166 -12.67 -2.80 -7.07
C THR A 166 -11.84 -2.88 -5.79
N LEU A 167 -10.51 -2.84 -5.94
CA LEU A 167 -9.59 -2.63 -4.83
C LEU A 167 -9.59 -1.16 -4.43
N ILE A 168 -9.84 -0.86 -3.16
CA ILE A 168 -9.93 0.51 -2.66
C ILE A 168 -8.68 0.81 -1.83
N GLU A 169 -8.06 1.95 -2.11
CA GLU A 169 -7.04 2.56 -1.25
C GLU A 169 -7.56 3.92 -0.77
N LEU A 170 -7.66 4.06 0.55
CA LEU A 170 -8.16 5.28 1.18
C LEU A 170 -7.02 6.03 1.85
N LYS A 171 -6.79 7.28 1.48
CA LYS A 171 -5.69 8.10 2.03
C LYS A 171 -6.20 9.40 2.60
N THR A 172 -5.47 9.91 3.59
CA THR A 172 -5.63 11.29 4.06
C THR A 172 -4.43 12.13 3.63
N SER A 173 -4.66 13.39 3.31
CA SER A 173 -3.57 14.31 2.96
C SER A 173 -3.84 15.74 3.41
N ASP A 174 -2.77 16.46 3.70
CA ASP A 174 -2.80 17.92 3.90
C ASP A 174 -2.56 18.68 2.59
N LYS A 175 -2.11 17.98 1.53
CA LYS A 175 -1.79 18.58 0.23
C LYS A 175 -2.70 18.01 -0.85
N LEU A 176 -3.38 18.88 -1.58
CA LEU A 176 -4.20 18.50 -2.73
C LEU A 176 -3.41 17.67 -3.74
N LYS A 177 -4.01 16.56 -4.17
CA LYS A 177 -3.53 15.65 -5.19
C LYS A 177 -4.44 15.81 -6.40
N LEU A 178 -4.00 16.59 -7.39
CA LEU A 178 -4.81 16.88 -8.58
C LEU A 178 -4.60 15.88 -9.70
N ARG A 179 -3.48 15.14 -9.67
CA ARG A 179 -3.09 14.18 -10.71
C ARG A 179 -2.59 12.88 -10.07
N LEU A 180 -2.74 11.77 -10.79
CA LEU A 180 -2.38 10.44 -10.30
C LEU A 180 -0.92 10.37 -9.84
N GLU A 181 0.01 11.00 -10.58
CA GLU A 181 1.43 11.04 -10.21
C GLU A 181 1.70 11.71 -8.85
N ASN A 182 0.78 12.53 -8.33
CA ASN A 182 0.93 13.15 -7.02
C ASN A 182 0.67 12.16 -5.88
N THR A 183 0.21 10.95 -6.18
CA THR A 183 0.00 9.85 -5.23
C THR A 183 1.24 8.95 -5.06
N TYR A 184 2.37 9.28 -5.70
CA TYR A 184 3.66 8.61 -5.55
C TYR A 184 3.61 7.11 -5.86
N ASP A 185 4.05 6.25 -4.94
CA ASP A 185 4.10 4.78 -5.10
C ASP A 185 2.70 4.12 -5.00
N THR A 186 1.62 4.87 -4.72
CA THR A 186 0.27 4.29 -4.51
C THR A 186 -0.23 3.46 -5.71
N PRO A 187 -0.07 3.88 -6.98
CA PRO A 187 -0.49 3.06 -8.11
C PRO A 187 0.28 1.74 -8.22
N LEU A 188 1.58 1.75 -7.89
CA LEU A 188 2.41 0.54 -7.82
C LEU A 188 1.94 -0.39 -6.70
N GLN A 189 1.60 0.19 -5.54
CA GLN A 189 1.08 -0.54 -4.39
C GLN A 189 -0.23 -1.28 -4.75
N LEU A 190 -1.17 -0.58 -5.38
CA LEU A 190 -2.44 -1.15 -5.85
C LEU A 190 -2.24 -2.25 -6.90
N ALA A 191 -1.35 -2.03 -7.88
CA ALA A 191 -1.04 -3.05 -8.88
C ALA A 191 -0.42 -4.30 -8.24
N ALA A 192 0.46 -4.14 -7.26
CA ALA A 192 1.05 -5.25 -6.53
C ALA A 192 0.02 -6.03 -5.70
N TYR A 193 -0.91 -5.34 -5.02
CA TYR A 193 -2.00 -5.99 -4.30
C TYR A 193 -2.95 -6.74 -5.24
N ALA A 194 -3.36 -6.11 -6.35
CA ALA A 194 -4.21 -6.75 -7.35
C ALA A 194 -3.54 -7.98 -7.98
N GLY A 195 -2.25 -7.90 -8.35
CA GLY A 195 -1.51 -9.05 -8.85
C GLY A 195 -1.37 -10.18 -7.81
N ALA A 196 -1.19 -9.85 -6.53
CA ALA A 196 -1.18 -10.84 -5.46
C ALA A 196 -2.55 -11.53 -5.32
N LEU A 197 -3.65 -10.76 -5.25
CA LEU A 197 -5.02 -11.30 -5.23
C LEU A 197 -5.29 -12.21 -6.44
N ASN A 198 -4.88 -11.76 -7.62
CA ASN A 198 -5.08 -12.51 -8.86
C ASN A 198 -4.26 -13.80 -8.88
N SER A 199 -3.13 -13.89 -8.16
CA SER A 199 -2.36 -15.12 -8.00
C SER A 199 -2.93 -16.11 -6.96
N MET A 200 -3.88 -15.67 -6.14
CA MET A 200 -4.50 -16.49 -5.10
C MET A 200 -5.65 -17.33 -5.68
N ASN A 201 -5.95 -18.45 -5.01
CA ASN A 201 -7.08 -19.31 -5.35
C ASN A 201 -8.39 -18.73 -4.77
N LEU A 202 -8.86 -17.65 -5.40
CA LEU A 202 -10.11 -16.96 -5.09
C LEU A 202 -11.08 -17.10 -6.27
N ASP A 203 -12.38 -17.09 -5.99
CA ASP A 203 -13.45 -17.20 -6.99
C ASP A 203 -13.63 -15.92 -7.83
N TYR A 204 -12.80 -14.90 -7.58
CA TYR A 204 -12.83 -13.63 -8.29
C TYR A 204 -11.42 -13.15 -8.64
N LYS A 205 -11.36 -12.24 -9.61
CA LYS A 205 -10.16 -11.48 -9.99
C LYS A 205 -10.44 -9.99 -9.84
N VAL A 206 -9.40 -9.23 -9.51
CA VAL A 206 -9.48 -7.78 -9.36
C VAL A 206 -8.68 -7.12 -10.48
N THR A 207 -9.40 -6.38 -11.32
CA THR A 207 -8.85 -5.68 -12.48
C THR A 207 -9.13 -4.17 -12.45
N HIS A 208 -9.75 -3.70 -11.37
CA HIS A 208 -10.05 -2.30 -11.12
C HIS A 208 -9.58 -1.92 -9.73
N ALA A 209 -9.07 -0.70 -9.59
CA ALA A 209 -8.75 -0.11 -8.31
C ALA A 209 -9.16 1.36 -8.27
N VAL A 210 -9.35 1.91 -7.08
CA VAL A 210 -9.63 3.32 -6.88
C VAL A 210 -8.81 3.86 -5.72
N ILE A 211 -8.18 5.02 -5.92
CA ILE A 211 -7.53 5.79 -4.86
C ILE A 211 -8.48 6.91 -4.48
N VAL A 212 -8.85 6.99 -3.20
CA VAL A 212 -9.61 8.11 -2.65
C VAL A 212 -8.70 8.88 -1.71
N VAL A 213 -8.41 10.14 -2.02
CA VAL A 213 -7.60 11.02 -1.18
C VAL A 213 -8.52 12.03 -0.51
N CYS A 214 -8.72 11.86 0.79
CA CYS A 214 -9.52 12.76 1.61
C CYS A 214 -8.69 13.89 2.18
N TYR A 215 -9.31 15.06 2.31
CA TYR A 215 -8.69 16.27 2.84
C TYR A 215 -9.48 16.84 4.00
N LYS A 216 -8.88 17.77 4.73
CA LYS A 216 -9.58 18.50 5.79
C LYS A 216 -10.59 19.51 5.24
N ASP A 217 -10.16 20.29 4.24
CA ASP A 217 -10.86 21.50 3.81
C ASP A 217 -11.30 21.46 2.32
N ASN A 218 -11.23 20.29 1.68
CA ASN A 218 -11.54 20.12 0.26
C ASN A 218 -12.29 18.81 0.02
N GLU A 219 -13.04 18.73 -1.09
CA GLU A 219 -13.61 17.47 -1.57
C GLU A 219 -12.52 16.46 -1.94
N ALA A 220 -12.82 15.18 -1.75
CA ALA A 220 -11.86 14.11 -1.98
C ALA A 220 -11.48 14.00 -3.46
N SER A 221 -10.20 13.73 -3.73
CA SER A 221 -9.74 13.42 -5.08
C SER A 221 -9.87 11.92 -5.33
N VAL A 222 -10.42 11.57 -6.50
CA VAL A 222 -10.64 10.18 -6.91
C VAL A 222 -9.78 9.87 -8.12
N PHE A 223 -9.04 8.76 -8.06
CA PHE A 223 -8.31 8.22 -9.19
C PHE A 223 -8.73 6.79 -9.46
N GLU A 224 -9.44 6.59 -10.56
CA GLU A 224 -9.87 5.27 -11.03
C GLU A 224 -8.78 4.63 -11.89
N LEU A 225 -8.34 3.44 -11.51
CA LEU A 225 -7.35 2.65 -12.24
C LEU A 225 -8.06 1.44 -12.84
N GLY A 226 -8.38 1.54 -14.13
CA GLY A 226 -8.90 0.42 -14.91
C GLY A 226 -7.81 -0.62 -15.26
N PRO A 227 -8.18 -1.68 -15.99
CA PRO A 227 -7.29 -2.80 -16.29
C PRO A 227 -5.96 -2.37 -16.94
N HIS A 228 -6.01 -1.49 -17.95
CA HIS A 228 -4.80 -1.02 -18.64
C HIS A 228 -3.85 -0.24 -17.71
N TYR A 229 -4.38 0.55 -16.78
CA TYR A 229 -3.56 1.25 -15.79
C TYR A 229 -2.92 0.26 -14.81
N LEU A 230 -3.68 -0.71 -14.29
CA LEU A 230 -3.12 -1.71 -13.38
C LEU A 230 -2.10 -2.60 -14.06
N GLU A 231 -2.31 -3.00 -15.32
CA GLU A 231 -1.33 -3.75 -16.11
C GLU A 231 -0.04 -2.95 -16.36
N TYR A 232 -0.17 -1.64 -16.63
CA TYR A 232 0.98 -0.75 -16.76
C TYR A 232 1.76 -0.70 -15.45
N TYR A 233 1.11 -0.35 -14.34
CA TYR A 233 1.77 -0.26 -13.03
C TYR A 233 2.24 -1.62 -12.50
N TRP A 234 1.64 -2.73 -12.94
CA TRP A 234 2.12 -4.07 -12.65
C TRP A 234 3.52 -4.29 -13.24
N LYS A 235 3.74 -3.90 -14.50
CA LYS A 235 5.07 -3.99 -15.13
C LYS A 235 6.10 -3.13 -14.40
N GLU A 236 5.72 -1.92 -14.01
CA GLU A 236 6.58 -1.04 -13.22
C GLU A 236 6.87 -1.61 -11.81
N TRP A 237 5.87 -2.24 -11.17
CA TRP A 237 6.04 -2.95 -9.91
C TRP A 237 7.02 -4.13 -10.06
N LEU A 238 6.92 -4.91 -11.13
CA LEU A 238 7.85 -6.02 -11.38
C LEU A 238 9.29 -5.54 -11.55
N GLN A 239 9.52 -4.36 -12.14
CA GLN A 239 10.85 -3.75 -12.19
C GLN A 239 11.36 -3.40 -10.79
N ARG A 240 10.51 -2.80 -9.94
CA ARG A 240 10.86 -2.47 -8.54
C ARG A 240 11.18 -3.73 -7.73
N LEU A 241 10.39 -4.78 -7.91
CA LEU A 241 10.63 -6.08 -7.28
C LEU A 241 11.92 -6.73 -7.77
N HIS A 242 12.17 -6.71 -9.08
CA HIS A 242 13.43 -7.20 -9.65
C HIS A 242 14.64 -6.47 -9.07
N GLN A 243 14.59 -5.13 -9.00
CA GLN A 243 15.63 -4.31 -8.39
C GLN A 243 15.85 -4.66 -6.92
N PHE A 244 14.79 -4.87 -6.14
CA PHE A 244 14.88 -5.29 -4.75
C PHE A 244 15.63 -6.62 -4.60
N TRP A 245 15.33 -7.60 -5.46
CA TRP A 245 15.98 -8.91 -5.45
C TRP A 245 17.40 -8.94 -6.03
N SER A 246 17.79 -7.90 -6.78
CA SER A 246 19.12 -7.76 -7.40
C SER A 246 20.17 -7.13 -6.46
N LYS A 247 19.77 -6.64 -5.27
CA LYS A 247 20.64 -5.96 -4.29
C LYS A 247 21.22 -6.91 -3.24
#